data_AF-A0A376H794-F1
#
_entry.id   AF-A0A376H794-F1
#
_cell.length_a   1.000
_cell.length_b   1.000
_cell.length_c   1.000
_cell.angle_alpha   90.00
_cell.angle_beta   90.00
_cell.angle_gamma   90.00
#
_symmetry.space_group_name_H-M   'P 1'
#
loop_
_entity.id
_entity.type
_entity.pdbx_description
1 polymer ?
#
loop_
_entity_poly.entity_id
_entity_poly.type
_entity_poly.pdbx_seq_one_letter_code
_entity_poly.pdbx_strand_id
1 'polypeptide(L)'
;MQMKSLHYGIFASITLSLLLFSTFSIAITDNIGLNVMTTVENRTCQSEISNQGLVNLGTVGVGYFASNVSAEDNYPGGKTFTVTVKDCPSAGTTSSQLHIEFKPVSGVMATGSQQIFANNHVGGAQNVGIVIFSQNNQSSDTVNVLSPTGQFRTVWPVASANMNNSSWQFYT
;
A
#
# COMPACT_ATOMS: atom_id res chain seq x y z
N MET A 1 26.80 40.22 13.75
CA MET A 1 27.58 39.45 12.75
C MET A 1 26.81 39.53 11.43
N GLN A 2 27.35 40.25 10.45
CA GLN A 2 26.72 40.57 9.17
C GLN A 2 27.40 39.75 8.07
N MET A 3 26.64 39.03 7.23
CA MET A 3 27.14 38.46 5.98
C MET A 3 26.12 38.59 4.84
N LYS A 4 26.35 39.66 4.06
CA LYS A 4 26.30 39.89 2.60
C LYS A 4 25.24 39.19 1.73
N SER A 5 24.46 40.05 1.07
CA SER A 5 23.68 39.82 -0.16
C SER A 5 24.59 39.60 -1.38
N LEU A 6 24.18 38.71 -2.28
CA LEU A 6 24.79 38.50 -3.58
C LEU A 6 23.87 39.06 -4.68
N HIS A 7 24.22 40.22 -5.21
CA HIS A 7 23.61 40.77 -6.42
C HIS A 7 24.35 40.24 -7.65
N TYR A 8 23.66 39.54 -8.53
CA TYR A 8 24.10 39.36 -9.92
C TYR A 8 23.00 39.86 -10.85
N GLY A 9 23.29 40.96 -11.53
CA GLY A 9 22.56 41.39 -12.72
C GLY A 9 23.49 41.31 -13.91
N ILE A 10 23.13 40.54 -14.93
CA ILE A 10 23.61 40.68 -16.30
C ILE A 10 22.41 40.43 -17.23
N PHE A 11 22.20 41.38 -18.14
CA PHE A 11 21.09 41.46 -19.10
C PHE A 11 21.25 40.50 -20.29
N ALA A 12 20.08 40.08 -20.80
CA ALA A 12 19.72 39.73 -22.17
C ALA A 12 20.43 38.56 -22.89
N SER A 13 19.65 37.52 -23.16
CA SER A 13 19.30 37.09 -24.54
C SER A 13 18.16 36.07 -24.49
N ILE A 14 17.03 36.38 -25.15
CA ILE A 14 15.95 35.41 -25.41
C ILE A 14 16.39 34.63 -26.65
N THR A 15 16.91 33.43 -26.47
CA THR A 15 17.05 32.45 -27.55
C THR A 15 15.85 31.52 -27.50
N LEU A 16 15.08 31.51 -28.59
CA LEU A 16 13.98 30.59 -28.83
C LEU A 16 14.54 29.17 -29.00
N SER A 17 14.63 28.43 -27.90
CA SER A 17 15.09 27.04 -27.89
C SER A 17 13.96 26.11 -28.35
N LEU A 18 13.99 25.67 -29.62
CA LEU A 18 13.29 24.45 -30.01
C LEU A 18 14.14 23.25 -29.57
N LEU A 19 14.02 22.86 -28.30
CA LEU A 19 14.42 21.54 -27.84
C LEU A 19 13.24 20.59 -28.08
N LEU A 20 13.38 19.70 -29.05
CA LEU A 20 12.55 18.51 -29.14
C LEU A 20 12.82 17.67 -27.89
N PHE A 21 12.02 17.88 -26.85
CA PHE A 21 11.93 16.95 -25.73
C PHE A 21 11.24 15.69 -26.25
N SER A 22 12.03 14.73 -26.75
CA SER A 22 11.60 13.34 -26.77
C SER A 22 11.39 12.96 -25.31
N THR A 23 10.13 12.87 -24.88
CA THR A 23 9.77 12.37 -23.55
C THR A 23 10.20 10.91 -23.49
N PHE A 24 11.42 10.66 -22.99
CA PHE A 24 11.77 9.35 -22.48
C PHE A 24 10.89 9.11 -21.26
N SER A 25 9.86 8.31 -21.42
CA SER A 25 9.14 7.73 -20.28
C SER A 25 10.11 6.80 -19.57
N ILE A 26 10.68 7.25 -18.45
CA ILE A 26 11.41 6.37 -17.55
C ILE A 26 10.34 5.54 -16.83
N ALA A 27 10.24 4.26 -17.19
CA ALA A 27 9.44 3.31 -16.45
C ALA A 27 10.19 2.94 -15.17
N ILE A 28 9.84 3.57 -14.06
CA ILE A 28 10.32 3.17 -12.74
C ILE A 28 9.41 2.03 -12.28
N THR A 29 10.01 0.85 -12.07
CA THR A 29 9.34 -0.29 -11.44
C THR A 29 9.65 -0.22 -9.94
N ASP A 30 8.78 0.41 -9.17
CA ASP A 30 8.91 0.41 -7.71
C ASP A 30 8.32 -0.89 -7.14
N ASN A 31 9.16 -1.68 -6.50
CA ASN A 31 8.78 -2.89 -5.78
C ASN A 31 8.45 -2.53 -4.33
N ILE A 32 7.15 -2.47 -4.00
CA ILE A 32 6.73 -2.27 -2.60
C ILE A 32 6.92 -3.58 -1.85
N GLY A 33 7.90 -3.60 -0.93
CA GLY A 33 8.06 -4.68 0.04
C GLY A 33 7.11 -4.47 1.22
N LEU A 34 6.24 -5.46 1.48
CA LEU A 34 5.43 -5.51 2.70
C LEU A 34 6.19 -6.24 3.81
N ASN A 35 6.36 -5.61 4.97
CA ASN A 35 6.96 -6.20 6.17
C ASN A 35 5.85 -6.56 7.15
N VAL A 36 5.76 -7.84 7.52
CA VAL A 36 4.76 -8.36 8.45
C VAL A 36 5.39 -8.49 9.82
N MET A 37 4.84 -7.78 10.81
CA MET A 37 5.23 -7.91 12.21
C MET A 37 4.19 -8.74 12.94
N THR A 38 4.55 -9.96 13.35
CA THR A 38 3.66 -10.86 14.11
C THR A 38 4.00 -10.80 15.60
N THR A 39 3.05 -10.42 16.44
CA THR A 39 3.21 -10.51 17.90
C THR A 39 2.92 -11.95 18.36
N VAL A 40 3.84 -12.57 19.09
CA VAL A 40 3.72 -13.95 19.57
C VAL A 40 2.77 -14.01 20.77
N GLU A 41 1.52 -14.41 20.52
CA GLU A 41 0.60 -14.84 21.56
C GLU A 41 0.31 -16.36 21.45
N ASN A 42 -0.14 -16.94 22.56
CA ASN A 42 -0.34 -18.37 22.77
C ASN A 42 -1.08 -19.03 21.59
N ARG A 43 -0.38 -19.90 20.83
CA ARG A 43 -0.73 -20.54 19.53
C ARG A 43 -0.28 -19.76 18.29
N THR A 44 1.02 -19.80 18.01
CA THR A 44 1.59 -19.22 16.80
C THR A 44 1.33 -20.10 15.57
N CYS A 45 0.62 -19.58 14.59
CA CYS A 45 0.63 -20.08 13.22
C CYS A 45 1.78 -19.44 12.43
N GLN A 46 2.23 -20.08 11.36
CA GLN A 46 3.02 -19.44 10.31
C GLN A 46 2.10 -18.63 9.40
N SER A 47 2.65 -17.60 8.75
CA SER A 47 1.95 -16.83 7.72
C SER A 47 2.79 -16.78 6.45
N GLU A 48 2.12 -16.87 5.31
CA GLU A 48 2.70 -16.75 3.99
C GLU A 48 1.94 -15.69 3.21
N ILE A 49 2.66 -14.85 2.46
CA ILE A 49 2.07 -13.91 1.52
C ILE A 49 2.42 -14.37 0.10
N SER A 50 1.42 -14.42 -0.77
CA SER A 50 1.61 -14.70 -2.19
C SER A 50 2.67 -13.78 -2.80
N ASN A 51 3.42 -14.28 -3.79
CA ASN A 51 4.47 -13.50 -4.46
C ASN A 51 5.57 -13.00 -3.52
N GLN A 52 5.82 -13.71 -2.40
CA GLN A 52 6.87 -13.37 -1.43
C GLN A 52 6.69 -11.96 -0.82
N GLY A 53 5.45 -11.49 -0.73
CA GLY A 53 5.13 -10.15 -0.22
C GLY A 53 5.45 -9.00 -1.19
N LEU A 54 5.79 -9.31 -2.45
CA LEU A 54 6.04 -8.32 -3.50
C LEU A 54 4.85 -8.26 -4.47
N VAL A 55 4.16 -7.13 -4.49
CA VAL A 55 3.05 -6.88 -5.41
C VAL A 55 3.47 -5.83 -6.44
N ASN A 56 3.66 -6.25 -7.68
CA ASN A 56 4.03 -5.35 -8.77
C ASN A 56 2.77 -4.70 -9.38
N LEU A 57 2.54 -3.43 -9.08
CA LEU A 57 1.40 -2.65 -9.58
C LEU A 57 1.57 -2.19 -11.03
N GLY A 58 2.78 -2.32 -11.60
CA GLY A 58 3.14 -1.81 -12.92
C GLY A 58 3.40 -0.30 -12.94
N THR A 59 3.60 0.23 -14.15
CA THR A 59 3.83 1.66 -14.37
C THR A 59 2.62 2.26 -15.10
N VAL A 60 2.15 3.41 -14.63
CA VAL A 60 1.05 4.18 -15.24
C VAL A 60 1.50 5.62 -15.50
N GLY A 61 0.92 6.26 -16.51
CA GLY A 61 1.16 7.68 -16.80
C GLY A 61 0.30 8.59 -15.92
N VAL A 62 0.64 9.88 -15.84
CA VAL A 62 -0.09 10.85 -14.99
C VAL A 62 -1.59 10.96 -15.32
N GLY A 63 -1.97 10.78 -16.58
CA GLY A 63 -3.37 10.79 -17.03
C GLY A 63 -4.20 9.59 -16.54
N TYR A 64 -3.56 8.61 -15.90
CA TYR A 64 -4.23 7.49 -15.25
C TYR A 64 -4.99 7.91 -14.00
N PHE A 65 -4.51 8.92 -13.28
CA PHE A 65 -5.08 9.35 -12.01
C PHE A 65 -6.24 10.30 -12.25
N ALA A 66 -7.45 9.88 -11.87
CA ALA A 66 -8.62 10.73 -11.90
C ALA A 66 -8.64 11.71 -10.72
N SER A 67 -9.22 12.88 -10.93
CA SER A 67 -9.56 13.80 -9.85
C SER A 67 -10.69 13.22 -8.98
N ASN A 68 -10.69 13.55 -7.69
CA ASN A 68 -11.76 13.25 -6.73
C ASN A 68 -11.98 11.76 -6.41
N VAL A 69 -10.94 10.92 -6.55
CA VAL A 69 -10.95 9.55 -6.03
C VAL A 69 -10.62 9.57 -4.55
N SER A 70 -11.46 8.96 -3.72
CA SER A 70 -11.23 8.80 -2.30
C SER A 70 -10.54 7.47 -1.98
N ALA A 71 -10.03 7.33 -0.75
CA ALA A 71 -9.45 6.08 -0.27
C ALA A 71 -10.50 4.96 -0.05
N GLU A 72 -11.80 5.25 -0.19
CA GLU A 72 -12.86 4.24 -0.13
C GLU A 72 -13.31 3.78 -1.52
N ASP A 73 -12.88 4.47 -2.57
CA ASP A 73 -13.25 4.14 -3.94
C ASP A 73 -12.32 3.04 -4.48
N ASN A 74 -12.90 1.93 -4.92
CA ASN A 74 -12.17 0.88 -5.63
C ASN A 74 -11.74 1.41 -7.01
N TYR A 75 -10.52 1.95 -7.08
CA TYR A 75 -9.93 2.44 -8.31
C TYR A 75 -9.33 1.27 -9.12
N PRO A 76 -9.45 1.26 -10.47
CA PRO A 76 -8.89 0.19 -11.29
C PRO A 76 -7.36 0.09 -11.17
N GLY A 77 -6.78 -0.90 -11.85
CA GLY A 77 -5.31 -1.08 -11.96
C GLY A 77 -4.71 -1.94 -10.87
N GLY A 78 -5.52 -2.29 -9.87
CA GLY A 78 -5.05 -3.05 -8.75
C GLY A 78 -4.57 -4.47 -9.06
N LYS A 79 -3.89 -5.08 -8.08
CA LYS A 79 -3.35 -6.44 -8.13
C LYS A 79 -3.72 -7.19 -6.87
N THR A 80 -4.19 -8.41 -7.06
CA THR A 80 -4.54 -9.29 -5.95
C THR A 80 -3.29 -9.90 -5.33
N PHE A 81 -3.37 -10.08 -4.02
CA PHE A 81 -2.45 -10.89 -3.25
C PHE A 81 -3.22 -11.63 -2.16
N THR A 82 -2.60 -12.62 -1.55
CA THR A 82 -3.25 -13.48 -0.56
C THR A 82 -2.36 -13.61 0.66
N VAL A 83 -2.97 -13.55 1.83
CA VAL A 83 -2.35 -13.93 3.10
C VAL A 83 -2.88 -15.30 3.47
N THR A 84 -2.00 -16.28 3.61
CA THR A 84 -2.32 -17.66 4.00
C THR A 84 -1.75 -17.94 5.38
N VAL A 85 -2.55 -18.54 6.24
CA VAL A 85 -2.13 -18.97 7.58
C VAL A 85 -1.87 -20.48 7.55
N LYS A 86 -0.73 -20.93 8.06
CA LYS A 86 -0.24 -22.32 8.01
C LYS A 86 0.27 -22.79 9.36
N ASP A 87 0.42 -24.10 9.51
CA ASP A 87 0.99 -24.76 10.68
C ASP A 87 0.40 -24.26 12.00
N CYS A 88 -0.91 -23.99 12.00
CA CYS A 88 -1.61 -23.63 13.22
C CYS A 88 -1.70 -24.84 14.14
N PRO A 89 -1.33 -24.71 15.42
CA PRO A 89 -1.66 -25.72 16.43
C PRO A 89 -3.16 -25.97 16.42
N SER A 90 -3.58 -27.22 16.64
CA SER A 90 -4.98 -27.61 16.76
C SER A 90 -5.66 -26.73 17.81
N ALA A 91 -6.36 -25.70 17.36
CA ALA A 91 -7.06 -24.80 18.24
C ALA A 91 -8.25 -25.57 18.79
N GLY A 92 -8.43 -25.55 20.11
CA GLY A 92 -9.52 -26.25 20.79
C GLY A 92 -10.91 -25.78 20.33
N THR A 93 -11.94 -26.14 21.08
CA THR A 93 -13.35 -25.93 20.70
C THR A 93 -13.84 -24.47 20.72
N THR A 94 -12.98 -23.49 21.02
CA THR A 94 -13.37 -22.07 21.11
C THR A 94 -13.33 -21.38 19.75
N SER A 95 -14.30 -20.50 19.46
CA SER A 95 -14.25 -19.60 18.30
C SER A 95 -13.03 -18.68 18.38
N SER A 96 -12.31 -18.49 17.26
CA SER A 96 -11.15 -17.60 17.17
C SER A 96 -11.47 -16.44 16.23
N GLN A 97 -10.85 -15.29 16.45
CA GLN A 97 -10.89 -14.18 15.49
C GLN A 97 -9.51 -14.07 14.81
N LEU A 98 -9.52 -13.88 13.49
CA LEU A 98 -8.32 -13.49 12.78
C LEU A 98 -8.33 -11.97 12.58
N HIS A 99 -7.24 -11.34 13.01
CA HIS A 99 -6.97 -9.94 12.78
C HIS A 99 -5.75 -9.84 11.87
N ILE A 100 -5.89 -9.19 10.72
CA ILE A 100 -4.76 -8.89 9.83
C ILE A 100 -4.56 -7.38 9.81
N GLU A 101 -3.40 -6.91 10.24
CA GLU A 101 -3.04 -5.49 10.26
C GLU A 101 -2.02 -5.18 9.17
N PHE A 102 -2.26 -4.12 8.41
CA PHE A 102 -1.31 -3.60 7.43
C PHE A 102 -0.68 -2.31 7.94
N LYS A 103 0.65 -2.28 8.03
CA LYS A 103 1.41 -1.12 8.50
C LYS A 103 2.53 -0.81 7.51
N PRO A 104 2.89 0.49 7.31
CA PRO A 104 4.06 0.83 6.53
C PRO A 104 5.30 0.19 7.14
N VAL A 105 6.16 -0.40 6.28
CA VAL A 105 7.46 -0.95 6.71
C VAL A 105 8.36 0.14 7.25
N SER A 106 8.30 1.30 6.58
CA SER A 106 9.00 2.53 6.94
C SER A 106 8.16 3.71 6.45
N GLY A 107 8.38 4.88 7.05
CA GLY A 107 7.64 6.10 6.69
C GLY A 107 6.33 6.26 7.46
N VAL A 108 5.48 7.14 6.95
CA VAL A 108 4.19 7.52 7.54
C VAL A 108 3.06 7.30 6.55
N MET A 109 1.83 7.31 7.02
CA MET A 109 0.65 7.41 6.13
C MET A 109 0.71 8.71 5.33
N ALA A 110 0.02 8.76 4.19
CA ALA A 110 -0.02 9.97 3.38
C ALA A 110 -0.57 11.16 4.18
N THR A 111 0.01 12.35 3.98
CA THR A 111 -0.41 13.57 4.69
C THR A 111 -1.91 13.80 4.57
N GLY A 112 -2.59 13.93 5.71
CA GLY A 112 -4.04 14.15 5.76
C GLY A 112 -4.90 12.88 5.62
N SER A 113 -4.30 11.69 5.54
CA SER A 113 -5.02 10.42 5.46
C SER A 113 -4.46 9.38 6.43
N GLN A 114 -5.34 8.58 7.02
CA GLN A 114 -4.99 7.40 7.82
C GLN A 114 -5.27 6.09 7.06
N GLN A 115 -5.53 6.18 5.77
CA GLN A 115 -5.99 5.08 4.93
C GLN A 115 -5.08 4.81 3.73
N ILE A 116 -4.24 5.78 3.39
CA ILE A 116 -3.37 5.74 2.21
C ILE A 116 -1.93 5.53 2.67
N PHE A 117 -1.32 4.44 2.23
CA PHE A 117 0.11 4.18 2.40
C PHE A 117 0.88 5.08 1.44
N ALA A 118 1.73 5.95 1.97
CA ALA A 118 2.49 6.89 1.16
C ALA A 118 3.56 6.17 0.33
N ASN A 119 3.82 6.68 -0.89
CA ASN A 119 5.04 6.31 -1.59
C ASN A 119 6.26 6.83 -0.80
N ASN A 120 7.05 5.92 -0.25
CA ASN A 120 8.22 6.25 0.58
C ASN A 120 9.56 6.14 -0.17
N HIS A 121 9.54 6.02 -1.51
CA HIS A 121 10.75 5.97 -2.33
C HIS A 121 11.35 7.37 -2.53
N VAL A 122 12.66 7.51 -2.30
CA VAL A 122 13.39 8.78 -2.51
C VAL A 122 13.45 9.12 -4.01
N GLY A 123 12.88 10.26 -4.39
CA GLY A 123 12.75 10.63 -5.81
C GLY A 123 11.62 9.87 -6.53
N GLY A 124 10.81 9.12 -5.79
CA GLY A 124 9.59 8.48 -6.32
C GLY A 124 8.48 9.49 -6.62
N ALA A 125 7.44 9.00 -7.27
CA ALA A 125 6.25 9.77 -7.60
C ALA A 125 5.63 10.41 -6.34
N GLN A 126 5.31 11.69 -6.44
CA GLN A 126 4.74 12.50 -5.37
C GLN A 126 3.21 12.55 -5.48
N ASN A 127 2.53 12.79 -4.36
CA ASN A 127 1.06 12.89 -4.28
C ASN A 127 0.32 11.64 -4.79
N VAL A 128 0.98 10.48 -4.71
CA VAL A 128 0.40 9.17 -4.99
C VAL A 128 0.64 8.26 -3.79
N GLY A 129 -0.25 7.29 -3.63
CA GLY A 129 -0.16 6.32 -2.56
C GLY A 129 -0.99 5.09 -2.89
N ILE A 130 -0.98 4.16 -1.95
CA ILE A 130 -1.51 2.82 -2.12
C ILE A 130 -2.62 2.64 -1.10
N VAL A 131 -3.72 2.03 -1.52
CA VAL A 131 -4.84 1.66 -0.65
C VAL A 131 -5.01 0.15 -0.75
N ILE A 132 -5.06 -0.51 0.39
CA ILE A 132 -5.28 -1.96 0.43
C ILE A 132 -6.74 -2.19 0.75
N PHE A 133 -7.38 -3.01 -0.08
CA PHE A 133 -8.75 -3.46 0.09
C PHE A 133 -8.78 -4.95 0.42
N SER A 134 -9.69 -5.30 1.32
CA SER A 134 -10.08 -6.68 1.56
C SER A 134 -11.09 -7.10 0.51
N GLN A 135 -10.87 -8.25 -0.10
CA GLN A 135 -11.84 -8.95 -0.93
C GLN A 135 -12.20 -10.23 -0.19
N ASN A 136 -13.20 -10.12 0.70
CA ASN A 136 -13.56 -11.24 1.56
C ASN A 136 -14.27 -12.32 0.72
N ASN A 137 -13.78 -13.55 0.73
CA ASN A 137 -14.50 -14.67 0.09
C ASN A 137 -15.83 -15.01 0.78
N GLN A 138 -16.11 -14.44 1.97
CA GLN A 138 -17.34 -14.62 2.75
C GLN A 138 -18.33 -13.44 2.67
N SER A 139 -17.94 -12.29 2.11
CA SER A 139 -18.83 -11.17 1.85
C SER A 139 -18.44 -10.50 0.53
N SER A 140 -19.42 -10.19 -0.32
CA SER A 140 -19.21 -9.45 -1.57
C SER A 140 -18.64 -8.04 -1.36
N ASP A 141 -18.61 -7.54 -0.12
CA ASP A 141 -18.19 -6.20 0.19
C ASP A 141 -16.68 -6.06 0.09
N THR A 142 -16.27 -5.24 -0.85
CA THR A 142 -14.91 -4.77 -0.99
C THR A 142 -14.75 -3.53 -0.12
N VAL A 143 -13.88 -3.61 0.88
CA VAL A 143 -13.67 -2.54 1.86
C VAL A 143 -12.19 -2.24 2.01
N ASN A 144 -11.83 -0.96 2.11
CA ASN A 144 -10.46 -0.60 2.46
C ASN A 144 -10.16 -1.16 3.86
N VAL A 145 -8.96 -1.72 4.06
CA VAL A 145 -8.58 -2.39 5.32
C VAL A 145 -8.47 -1.43 6.51
N LEU A 146 -8.38 -0.12 6.26
CA LEU A 146 -8.31 0.95 7.26
C LEU A 146 -9.52 1.87 7.17
N SER A 147 -10.09 2.27 8.30
CA SER A 147 -11.11 3.32 8.38
C SER A 147 -10.51 4.72 8.19
N PRO A 148 -11.33 5.76 7.93
CA PRO A 148 -10.86 7.15 7.91
C PRO A 148 -10.17 7.60 9.20
N THR A 149 -10.45 6.91 10.31
CA THR A 149 -9.83 7.10 11.63
C THR A 149 -8.64 6.17 11.89
N GLY A 150 -8.16 5.43 10.89
CA GLY A 150 -7.01 4.55 10.99
C GLY A 150 -7.27 3.22 11.71
N GLN A 151 -8.53 2.85 11.95
CA GLN A 151 -8.88 1.59 12.60
C GLN A 151 -8.91 0.44 11.58
N PHE A 152 -8.36 -0.72 11.94
CA PHE A 152 -8.39 -1.90 11.09
C PHE A 152 -9.81 -2.47 10.96
N ARG A 153 -10.23 -2.76 9.73
CA ARG A 153 -11.56 -3.32 9.40
C ARG A 153 -11.53 -4.81 9.06
N THR A 154 -10.34 -5.40 9.08
CA THR A 154 -10.03 -6.77 8.68
C THR A 154 -10.04 -7.71 9.88
N VAL A 155 -11.26 -7.98 10.36
CA VAL A 155 -11.53 -8.91 11.47
C VAL A 155 -12.52 -9.97 11.01
N TRP A 156 -12.10 -11.23 11.04
CA TRP A 156 -12.96 -12.35 10.63
C TRP A 156 -13.18 -13.35 11.75
N PRO A 157 -14.43 -13.78 12.00
CA PRO A 157 -14.67 -14.96 12.81
C PRO A 157 -14.18 -16.19 12.05
N VAL A 158 -13.27 -16.95 12.65
CA VAL A 158 -12.71 -18.16 12.05
C VAL A 158 -12.82 -19.29 13.07
N ALA A 159 -13.54 -20.34 12.71
CA ALA A 159 -13.56 -21.54 13.54
C ALA A 159 -12.14 -22.10 13.65
N SER A 160 -11.73 -22.44 14.87
CA SER A 160 -10.41 -22.98 15.20
C SER A 160 -9.97 -24.15 14.31
N ALA A 161 -10.91 -25.04 13.97
CA ALA A 161 -10.68 -26.17 13.06
C ALA A 161 -10.38 -25.75 11.61
N ASN A 162 -10.77 -24.53 11.22
CA ASN A 162 -10.64 -24.02 9.87
C ASN A 162 -9.49 -23.02 9.73
N MET A 163 -8.76 -22.68 10.79
CA MET A 163 -7.69 -21.68 10.72
C MET A 163 -6.50 -22.16 9.87
N ASN A 164 -6.14 -23.43 9.97
CA ASN A 164 -4.98 -23.98 9.28
C ASN A 164 -5.23 -24.08 7.76
N ASN A 165 -4.28 -23.61 6.95
CA ASN A 165 -4.35 -23.51 5.49
C ASN A 165 -5.49 -22.62 4.96
N SER A 166 -6.03 -21.72 5.78
CA SER A 166 -6.97 -20.70 5.32
C SER A 166 -6.28 -19.50 4.68
N SER A 167 -6.99 -18.86 3.74
CA SER A 167 -6.44 -17.79 2.91
C SER A 167 -7.43 -16.64 2.76
N TRP A 168 -6.92 -15.42 2.87
CA TRP A 168 -7.67 -14.18 2.71
C TRP A 168 -7.10 -13.38 1.53
N GLN A 169 -7.98 -12.99 0.61
CA GLN A 169 -7.61 -12.23 -0.56
C GLN A 169 -7.70 -10.74 -0.29
N PHE A 170 -6.70 -10.03 -0.77
CA PHE A 170 -6.60 -8.60 -0.75
C PHE A 170 -6.27 -8.11 -2.14
N TYR A 171 -6.55 -6.85 -2.41
CA TYR A 171 -6.02 -6.17 -3.58
C TYR A 171 -5.65 -4.75 -3.22
N THR A 172 -4.79 -4.16 -4.02
CA THR A 172 -4.42 -2.75 -3.99
C THR A 172 -4.36 -2.24 -5.41
#